data_AF-A0A858PY95-F1
#
_entry.id   AF-A0A858PY95-F1
#
_cell.length_a   1.000
_cell.length_b   1.000
_cell.length_c   1.000
_cell.angle_alpha   90.00
_cell.angle_beta   90.00
_cell.angle_gamma   90.00
#
_symmetry.space_group_name_H-M   'P 1'
#
loop_
_entity.id
_entity.type
_entity.pdbx_description
1 polymer ?
#
loop_
_entity_poly.entity_id
_entity_poly.type
_entity_poly.pdbx_seq_one_letter_code
_entity_poly.pdbx_strand_id
1 'polypeptide(L)'
;MSVFECASRGAFVFMSITPSKKSELISEYRIKDGDTGSAYVQCAILSERIRNLTEHLKVHKKDFHCRRGLMVLVCKRRKRLLYVKNKYGSDSYLDLVKRLGIRDVFH
;
A
#
# COMPACT_ATOMS: atom_id res chain seq x y z
N MET A 1 -1.60 -35.52 9.65
CA MET A 1 -2.71 -34.75 9.05
C MET A 1 -2.63 -33.34 9.60
N SER A 2 -2.41 -32.26 8.86
CA SER A 2 -2.03 -32.06 7.46
C SER A 2 -1.60 -30.60 7.35
N VAL A 3 -0.36 -30.36 6.91
CA VAL A 3 0.20 -29.03 6.54
C VAL A 3 -0.45 -28.51 5.23
N PHE A 4 -1.68 -28.96 4.94
CA PHE A 4 -2.33 -28.91 3.63
C PHE A 4 -3.67 -28.14 3.64
N GLU A 5 -3.99 -27.47 4.75
CA GLU A 5 -5.24 -26.72 4.90
C GLU A 5 -5.05 -25.20 4.84
N CYS A 6 -3.92 -24.77 4.26
CA CYS A 6 -3.68 -23.36 3.92
C CYS A 6 -3.87 -23.09 2.41
N ALA A 7 -4.20 -24.11 1.60
CA ALA A 7 -4.21 -24.02 0.13
C ALA A 7 -5.61 -24.06 -0.53
N SER A 8 -6.69 -24.21 0.22
CA SER A 8 -8.00 -24.50 -0.35
C SER A 8 -9.12 -23.70 0.32
N ARG A 9 -9.23 -22.42 -0.09
CA ARG A 9 -10.46 -21.60 -0.24
C ARG A 9 -10.10 -20.09 -0.19
N GLY A 10 -9.98 -19.44 -1.35
CA GLY A 10 -10.30 -18.01 -1.51
C GLY A 10 -9.33 -16.92 -1.00
N ALA A 11 -8.18 -17.22 -0.38
CA ALA A 11 -7.31 -16.18 0.22
C ALA A 11 -6.59 -15.25 -0.79
N PHE A 12 -6.58 -15.57 -2.09
CA PHE A 12 -5.90 -14.74 -3.09
C PHE A 12 -6.65 -13.42 -3.40
N VAL A 13 -7.97 -13.37 -3.18
CA VAL A 13 -8.80 -12.23 -3.60
C VAL A 13 -8.88 -11.14 -2.51
N PHE A 14 -8.86 -11.50 -1.22
CA PHE A 14 -9.07 -10.53 -0.13
C PHE A 14 -7.84 -9.65 0.19
N MET A 15 -6.62 -10.13 -0.11
CA MET A 15 -5.39 -9.32 -0.01
C MET A 15 -5.25 -8.31 -1.15
N SER A 16 -6.05 -8.43 -2.20
CA SER A 16 -5.99 -7.59 -3.39
C SER A 16 -7.02 -6.47 -3.31
N ILE A 17 -6.64 -5.27 -3.76
CA ILE A 17 -7.58 -4.14 -3.87
C ILE A 17 -8.57 -4.48 -4.99
N THR A 18 -9.86 -4.21 -4.76
CA THR A 18 -10.89 -4.35 -5.78
C THR A 18 -10.59 -3.46 -7.00
N PRO A 19 -10.90 -3.88 -8.23
CA PRO A 19 -10.59 -3.10 -9.42
C PRO A 19 -11.21 -1.69 -9.36
N SER A 20 -12.42 -1.55 -8.80
CA SER A 20 -13.10 -0.25 -8.60
C SER A 20 -12.30 0.69 -7.70
N LYS A 21 -11.94 0.23 -6.49
CA LYS A 21 -11.13 1.05 -5.56
C LYS A 21 -9.79 1.44 -6.16
N LYS A 22 -9.19 0.55 -6.95
CA LYS A 22 -7.93 0.85 -7.63
C LYS A 22 -8.11 1.99 -8.65
N SER A 23 -9.16 1.98 -9.46
CA SER A 23 -9.45 3.08 -10.40
C SER A 23 -9.75 4.39 -9.68
N GLU A 24 -10.50 4.35 -8.57
CA GLU A 24 -10.79 5.52 -7.74
C GLU A 24 -9.48 6.16 -7.22
N LEU A 25 -8.60 5.36 -6.61
CA LEU A 25 -7.29 5.83 -6.13
C LEU A 25 -6.39 6.37 -7.25
N ILE A 26 -6.45 5.78 -8.45
CA ILE A 26 -5.72 6.31 -9.61
C ILE A 26 -6.28 7.68 -10.00
N SER A 27 -7.59 7.83 -10.05
CA SER A 27 -8.23 9.09 -10.43
C SER A 27 -7.97 10.24 -9.45
N GLU A 28 -7.87 9.92 -8.15
CA GLU A 28 -7.66 10.91 -7.09
C GLU A 28 -6.20 11.37 -6.97
N TYR A 29 -5.24 10.45 -7.16
CA TYR A 29 -3.80 10.72 -6.94
C TYR A 29 -2.98 10.88 -8.22
N ARG A 30 -3.62 10.89 -9.40
CA ARG A 30 -2.94 11.18 -10.68
C ARG A 30 -2.48 12.63 -10.72
N ILE A 31 -1.26 12.85 -11.23
CA ILE A 31 -0.71 14.21 -11.44
C ILE A 31 -1.11 14.72 -12.83
N LYS A 32 -1.23 13.81 -13.79
CA LYS A 32 -1.58 14.09 -15.19
C LYS A 32 -2.68 13.15 -15.64
N ASP A 33 -3.47 13.59 -16.62
CA ASP A 33 -4.44 12.70 -17.26
C ASP A 33 -3.73 11.53 -17.94
N GLY A 34 -4.13 10.30 -17.59
CA GLY A 34 -3.50 9.06 -18.06
C GLY A 34 -2.36 8.51 -17.19
N ASP A 35 -1.99 9.18 -16.10
CA ASP A 35 -0.93 8.71 -15.21
C ASP A 35 -1.41 7.57 -14.29
N THR A 36 -1.07 6.35 -14.65
CA THR A 36 -1.37 5.14 -13.86
C THR A 36 -0.20 4.68 -12.99
N GLY A 37 0.95 5.34 -13.10
CA GLY A 37 2.24 4.78 -12.68
C GLY A 37 3.11 5.69 -11.82
N SER A 38 2.73 6.95 -11.58
CA SER A 38 3.54 7.85 -10.76
C SER A 38 3.70 7.38 -9.32
N ALA A 39 4.72 7.94 -8.66
CA ALA A 39 4.99 7.65 -7.27
C ALA A 39 3.81 8.01 -6.34
N TYR A 40 2.98 8.99 -6.71
CA TYR A 40 1.78 9.40 -5.95
C TYR A 40 0.71 8.30 -5.99
N VAL A 41 0.33 7.89 -7.20
CA VAL A 41 -0.63 6.79 -7.41
C VAL A 41 -0.15 5.49 -6.77
N GLN A 42 1.13 5.15 -6.94
CA GLN A 42 1.71 3.95 -6.31
C GLN A 42 1.67 4.03 -4.78
N CYS A 43 1.95 5.19 -4.17
CA CYS A 43 1.86 5.38 -2.72
C CYS A 43 0.43 5.20 -2.20
N ALA A 44 -0.57 5.70 -2.93
CA ALA A 44 -1.98 5.54 -2.59
C ALA A 44 -2.40 4.06 -2.62
N ILE A 45 -2.10 3.36 -3.72
CA ILE A 45 -2.38 1.93 -3.88
C ILE A 45 -1.68 1.10 -2.80
N LEU A 46 -0.40 1.36 -2.52
CA LEU A 46 0.34 0.64 -1.48
C LEU A 46 -0.25 0.90 -0.08
N SER A 47 -0.72 2.12 0.18
CA SER A 47 -1.32 2.47 1.48
C SER A 47 -2.63 1.73 1.72
N GLU A 48 -3.50 1.64 0.71
CA GLU A 48 -4.74 0.87 0.81
C GLU A 48 -4.46 -0.63 0.97
N ARG A 49 -3.47 -1.19 0.25
CA ARG A 49 -3.03 -2.58 0.48
C ARG A 49 -2.55 -2.83 1.89
N ILE A 50 -1.79 -1.88 2.45
CA ILE A 50 -1.29 -1.96 3.83
C ILE A 50 -2.46 -1.96 4.80
N ARG A 51 -3.47 -1.09 4.63
CA ARG A 51 -4.68 -1.06 5.46
C ARG A 51 -5.40 -2.41 5.47
N ASN A 52 -5.74 -2.94 4.29
CA ASN A 52 -6.43 -4.23 4.18
C ASN A 52 -5.62 -5.37 4.83
N LEU A 53 -4.30 -5.39 4.59
CA LEU A 53 -3.43 -6.42 5.16
C LEU A 53 -3.29 -6.30 6.68
N THR A 54 -3.27 -5.08 7.22
CA THR A 54 -3.24 -4.89 8.68
C THR A 54 -4.54 -5.34 9.34
N GLU A 55 -5.69 -5.16 8.71
CA GLU A 55 -6.97 -5.67 9.21
C GLU A 55 -7.00 -7.20 9.22
N HIS A 56 -6.53 -7.83 8.14
CA HIS A 56 -6.40 -9.28 8.06
C HIS A 56 -5.51 -9.85 9.18
N LEU A 57 -4.35 -9.23 9.43
CA LEU A 57 -3.42 -9.68 10.47
C LEU A 57 -3.93 -9.45 11.91
N LYS A 58 -4.90 -8.55 12.13
CA LYS A 58 -5.56 -8.40 13.44
C LYS A 58 -6.37 -9.65 13.79
N VAL A 59 -7.02 -10.26 12.79
CA VAL A 59 -7.78 -11.51 12.93
C VAL A 59 -6.83 -12.71 12.95
N HIS A 60 -5.88 -12.76 12.00
CA HIS A 60 -4.95 -13.87 11.82
C HIS A 60 -3.56 -13.59 12.39
N LYS A 61 -3.46 -13.56 13.72
CA LYS A 61 -2.21 -13.19 14.44
C LYS A 61 -1.02 -14.12 14.18
N LYS A 62 -1.26 -15.37 13.76
CA LYS A 62 -0.23 -16.40 13.51
C LYS A 62 0.27 -16.43 12.06
N ASP A 63 -0.24 -15.57 11.18
CA ASP A 63 0.21 -15.52 9.79
C ASP A 63 1.49 -14.68 9.63
N PHE A 64 2.64 -15.35 9.84
CA PHE A 64 3.95 -14.74 9.73
C PHE A 64 4.37 -14.47 8.27
N HIS A 65 3.83 -15.24 7.31
CA HIS A 65 4.14 -15.07 5.89
C HIS A 65 3.55 -13.76 5.36
N CYS A 66 2.27 -13.50 5.66
CA CYS A 66 1.62 -12.24 5.35
C CYS A 66 2.25 -11.06 6.08
N ARG A 67 2.68 -11.23 7.34
CA ARG A 67 3.39 -10.19 8.10
C ARG A 67 4.73 -9.81 7.45
N ARG A 68 5.47 -10.79 6.91
CA ARG A 68 6.67 -10.51 6.11
C ARG A 68 6.33 -9.73 4.84
N GLY A 69 5.27 -10.13 4.13
CA GLY A 69 4.77 -9.40 2.96
C GLY A 69 4.40 -7.95 3.27
N LEU A 70 3.76 -7.71 4.41
CA LEU A 70 3.44 -6.37 4.91
C LEU A 70 4.69 -5.51 5.07
N MET A 71 5.75 -6.04 5.71
CA MET A 71 6.99 -5.28 5.87
C MET A 71 7.62 -4.89 4.52
N VAL A 72 7.59 -5.79 3.54
CA VAL A 72 8.09 -5.49 2.18
C VAL A 72 7.28 -4.35 1.54
N LEU A 73 5.94 -4.35 1.70
CA LEU A 73 5.08 -3.28 1.19
C LEU A 73 5.36 -1.93 1.86
N VAL A 74 5.53 -1.91 3.19
CA VAL A 74 5.88 -0.71 3.95
C VAL A 74 7.23 -0.14 3.47
N CYS A 75 8.24 -1.00 3.29
CA CYS A 75 9.54 -0.61 2.75
C CYS A 75 9.44 -0.04 1.33
N LYS A 76 8.65 -0.67 0.44
CA LYS A 76 8.40 -0.17 -0.92
C LYS A 76 7.75 1.22 -0.89
N ARG A 77 6.73 1.42 -0.06
CA ARG A 77 6.08 2.74 0.11
C ARG A 77 7.06 3.80 0.61
N ARG A 78 7.90 3.47 1.59
CA ARG A 78 8.94 4.39 2.11
C ARG A 78 9.91 4.82 1.02
N LYS A 79 10.35 3.89 0.16
CA LYS A 79 11.21 4.22 -1.00
C LYS A 79 10.53 5.15 -2.01
N ARG A 80 9.22 4.97 -2.25
CA ARG A 80 8.45 5.85 -3.15
C ARG A 80 8.25 7.25 -2.56
N LEU A 81 7.97 7.35 -1.27
CA LEU A 81 7.91 8.62 -0.56
C LEU A 81 9.25 9.38 -0.59
N LEU A 82 10.36 8.67 -0.39
CA LEU A 82 11.71 9.25 -0.51
C LEU A 82 11.96 9.76 -1.94
N TYR A 83 11.54 9.01 -2.96
CA TYR A 83 11.64 9.46 -4.35
C TYR A 83 10.83 10.73 -4.61
N VAL A 84 9.61 10.83 -4.07
CA VAL A 84 8.78 12.05 -4.19
C VAL A 84 9.49 13.24 -3.55
N LYS A 85 10.01 13.07 -2.31
CA LYS A 85 10.77 14.11 -1.61
C LYS A 85 11.98 14.59 -2.41
N ASN A 86 12.76 13.64 -2.96
CA ASN A 86 13.97 13.96 -3.70
C ASN A 86 13.69 14.61 -5.07
N LYS A 87 12.59 14.26 -5.73
CA LYS A 87 12.26 14.73 -7.09
C LYS A 87 11.42 16.00 -7.12
N TYR A 88 10.44 16.11 -6.23
CA TYR A 88 9.45 17.19 -6.23
C TYR A 88 9.58 18.12 -5.01
N GLY A 89 10.57 17.89 -4.15
CA GLY A 89 10.83 18.70 -2.96
C GLY A 89 10.09 18.23 -1.70
N SER A 90 10.44 18.87 -0.58
CA SER A 90 9.91 18.52 0.75
C SER A 90 8.42 18.83 0.90
N ASP A 91 7.92 19.91 0.30
CA ASP A 91 6.52 20.34 0.42
C ASP A 91 5.56 19.32 -0.21
N SER A 92 5.89 18.87 -1.42
CA SER A 92 5.19 17.81 -2.14
C SER A 92 5.10 16.50 -1.34
N TYR A 93 6.16 16.18 -0.59
CA TYR A 93 6.19 15.02 0.31
C TYR A 93 5.25 15.21 1.50
N LEU A 94 5.31 16.36 2.17
CA LEU A 94 4.47 16.68 3.32
C LEU A 94 2.98 16.67 2.94
N ASP A 95 2.62 17.22 1.78
CA ASP A 95 1.25 17.20 1.26
C ASP A 95 0.76 15.78 1.01
N LEU A 96 1.60 14.93 0.38
CA LEU A 96 1.25 13.53 0.13
C LEU A 96 1.08 12.75 1.45
N VAL A 97 1.96 12.98 2.42
CA VAL A 97 1.89 12.33 3.74
C VAL A 97 0.63 12.75 4.51
N LYS A 98 0.29 14.04 4.49
CA LYS A 98 -0.95 14.57 5.09
C LYS A 98 -2.18 13.96 4.44
N ARG A 99 -2.24 13.93 3.10
CA ARG A 99 -3.36 13.33 2.34
C ARG A 99 -3.54 11.84 2.63
N LEU A 100 -2.44 11.10 2.77
CA LEU A 100 -2.48 9.66 3.04
C LEU A 100 -2.64 9.32 4.54
N GLY A 101 -2.52 10.30 5.45
CA GLY A 101 -2.57 10.09 6.90
C GLY A 101 -1.42 9.21 7.41
N ILE A 102 -0.23 9.32 6.80
CA ILE A 102 0.95 8.53 7.19
C ILE A 102 1.73 9.29 8.25
N ARG A 103 2.29 8.60 9.24
CA ARG A 103 3.22 9.23 10.20
C ARG A 103 4.51 9.62 9.47
N ASP A 104 4.98 10.84 9.67
CA ASP A 104 6.28 11.28 9.14
C ASP A 104 7.39 10.37 9.69
N VAL A 105 8.31 9.98 8.79
CA VAL A 105 9.41 9.04 9.08
C VAL A 105 10.78 9.73 8.89
N PHE A 106 10.80 11.00 8.47
CA PHE A 106 12.02 11.71 8.09
C PHE A 106 12.23 13.04 8.83
N HIS A 107 11.48 13.28 9.91
CA HIS A 107 11.75 14.34 10.88
C HIS A 107 12.81 13.87 11.89
#